data_AF-A0A1X0CRX4-F1
#
_entry.id   AF-A0A1X0CRX4-F1
#
_cell.length_a   1.000
_cell.length_b   1.000
_cell.length_c   1.000
_cell.angle_alpha   90.00
_cell.angle_beta   90.00
_cell.angle_gamma   90.00
#
_symmetry.space_group_name_H-M   'P 1'
#
loop_
_entity.id
_entity.type
_entity.pdbx_description
1 polymer ?
#
loop_
_entity_poly.entity_id
_entity_poly.type
_entity_poly.pdbx_seq_one_letter_code
_entity_poly.pdbx_strand_id
1 'polypeptide(L)'
;MATFTRRAALAMLATGGGLLGLAYVLRSIIDIPASHAGPGFGGATGMDMSKYMTMFMRHGELRRNVEDIPGGVRTTTESDSPDLAAELQAHVSSMYAHLDQGAEVACMSSSLPTLFRRAADYQRQITFTAKGLVVEETAADPDLTDAIRAHAREVTGFVVEGMPAMMQGMMGPGMMGPGGMMGPGGMMGPGG
;
A
#
# COMPACT_ATOMS: atom_id res chain seq x y z
N MET A 1 16.28 6.81 -67.82
CA MET A 1 16.13 5.87 -66.68
C MET A 1 14.65 5.69 -66.44
N ALA A 2 14.21 4.43 -66.42
CA ALA A 2 12.85 4.01 -66.72
C ALA A 2 11.82 4.34 -65.63
N THR A 3 10.72 4.94 -66.07
CA THR A 3 9.40 5.04 -65.43
C THR A 3 8.75 3.67 -65.26
N PHE A 4 8.11 3.42 -64.12
CA PHE A 4 7.08 2.38 -64.03
C PHE A 4 5.81 2.94 -63.40
N THR A 5 4.79 3.03 -64.24
CA THR A 5 3.39 3.33 -63.90
C THR A 5 2.55 2.12 -64.27
N ARG A 6 1.57 1.81 -63.42
CA ARG A 6 0.28 1.14 -63.70
C ARG A 6 0.26 -0.36 -64.08
N ARG A 7 -0.54 -1.06 -63.27
CA ARG A 7 -1.68 -1.93 -63.65
C ARG A 7 -1.40 -3.37 -64.10
N ALA A 8 -2.35 -4.21 -63.68
CA ALA A 8 -2.60 -5.62 -64.00
C ALA A 8 -1.68 -6.60 -63.25
N ALA A 9 -2.19 -7.64 -62.57
CA ALA A 9 -3.30 -8.47 -62.99
C ALA A 9 -4.23 -8.89 -61.83
N LEU A 10 -5.50 -8.99 -62.21
CA LEU A 10 -6.65 -9.49 -61.49
C LEU A 10 -6.69 -11.03 -61.48
N ALA A 11 -7.57 -11.54 -60.61
CA ALA A 11 -8.28 -12.84 -60.60
C ALA A 11 -7.62 -13.94 -59.76
N MET A 12 -8.31 -14.62 -58.82
CA MET A 12 -9.72 -15.00 -58.81
C MET A 12 -10.39 -14.91 -57.42
N LEU A 13 -11.68 -14.58 -57.44
CA LEU A 13 -12.68 -14.72 -56.37
C LEU A 13 -13.34 -16.11 -56.43
N ALA A 14 -13.96 -16.49 -55.30
CA ALA A 14 -14.88 -17.61 -55.01
C ALA A 14 -14.17 -18.83 -54.38
N THR A 15 -14.50 -19.29 -53.17
CA THR A 15 -15.81 -19.35 -52.49
C THR A 15 -15.66 -19.36 -50.94
N GLY A 16 -16.50 -18.60 -50.22
CA GLY A 16 -16.84 -18.90 -48.81
C GLY A 16 -16.99 -17.73 -47.82
N GLY A 17 -18.15 -17.03 -47.83
CA GLY A 17 -18.72 -16.18 -46.75
C GLY A 17 -18.04 -14.82 -46.49
N GLY A 18 -18.58 -13.63 -46.80
CA GLY A 18 -19.92 -13.08 -46.54
C GLY A 18 -20.12 -12.87 -45.03
N LEU A 19 -20.05 -11.68 -44.39
CA LEU A 19 -20.39 -10.27 -44.72
C LEU A 19 -19.51 -9.33 -43.85
N LEU A 20 -18.85 -8.29 -44.38
CA LEU A 20 -19.23 -6.85 -44.33
C LEU A 20 -19.82 -6.41 -42.98
N GLY A 21 -19.34 -5.42 -42.23
CA GLY A 21 -18.38 -4.33 -42.43
C GLY A 21 -18.61 -3.28 -41.32
N LEU A 22 -17.86 -2.17 -41.40
CA LEU A 22 -18.14 -0.88 -40.77
C LEU A 22 -17.74 -0.66 -39.28
N ALA A 23 -16.63 0.06 -39.15
CA ALA A 23 -16.40 1.23 -38.30
C ALA A 23 -17.15 1.44 -36.97
N TYR A 24 -16.34 1.90 -36.01
CA TYR A 24 -16.65 2.94 -35.03
C TYR A 24 -17.22 2.50 -33.67
N VAL A 25 -16.42 2.79 -32.63
CA VAL A 25 -16.78 3.04 -31.22
C VAL A 25 -17.50 1.92 -30.48
N LEU A 26 -16.79 1.31 -29.53
CA LEU A 26 -17.43 0.95 -28.26
C LEU A 26 -16.54 1.37 -27.08
N ARG A 27 -16.98 2.50 -26.53
CA ARG A 27 -16.75 3.07 -25.22
C ARG A 27 -16.92 2.00 -24.13
N SER A 28 -16.02 2.07 -23.15
CA SER A 28 -15.94 1.30 -21.91
C SER A 28 -17.30 0.90 -21.33
N ILE A 29 -17.49 -0.41 -21.12
CA ILE A 29 -18.47 -0.96 -20.17
C ILE A 29 -17.72 -2.02 -19.35
N ILE A 30 -16.88 -1.55 -18.44
CA ILE A 30 -16.67 -2.27 -17.18
C ILE A 30 -17.42 -1.40 -16.17
N ASP A 31 -18.61 -1.87 -15.81
CA ASP A 31 -19.36 -1.34 -14.68
C ASP A 31 -18.54 -1.72 -13.42
N ILE A 32 -17.68 -0.81 -12.99
CA ILE A 32 -17.02 -0.93 -11.68
C ILE A 32 -18.07 -0.43 -10.69
N PRO A 33 -18.65 -1.29 -9.83
CA PRO A 33 -19.55 -0.81 -8.81
C PRO A 33 -18.79 0.18 -7.93
N ALA A 34 -19.25 1.42 -7.93
CA ALA A 34 -18.83 2.43 -6.98
C ALA A 34 -19.27 1.97 -5.59
N SER A 35 -18.35 1.31 -4.88
CA SER A 35 -18.47 1.02 -3.46
C SER A 35 -18.73 2.34 -2.74
N HIS A 36 -19.94 2.48 -2.21
CA HIS A 36 -20.34 3.61 -1.39
C HIS A 36 -19.42 3.66 -0.16
N ALA A 37 -18.57 4.69 -0.12
CA ALA A 37 -17.76 5.02 1.04
C ALA A 37 -18.70 5.42 2.20
N GLY A 38 -18.93 4.49 3.12
CA GLY A 38 -19.46 4.80 4.45
C GLY A 38 -18.37 5.43 5.31
N PRO A 39 -18.72 6.21 6.34
CA PRO A 39 -17.74 6.81 7.24
C PRO A 39 -17.20 5.74 8.19
N GLY A 40 -16.05 5.14 7.83
CA GLY A 40 -15.32 4.20 8.67
C GLY A 40 -13.93 3.94 8.06
N PHE A 41 -12.87 4.29 8.80
CA PHE A 41 -11.45 4.06 8.49
C PHE A 41 -11.04 4.34 7.02
N GLY A 42 -10.69 5.59 6.73
CA GLY A 42 -10.26 6.05 5.41
C GLY A 42 -9.34 5.07 4.67
N GLY A 43 -9.81 4.61 3.50
CA GLY A 43 -9.06 3.77 2.57
C GLY A 43 -8.89 2.29 2.96
N ALA A 44 -9.16 1.91 4.22
CA ALA A 44 -9.10 0.52 4.68
C ALA A 44 -10.36 -0.29 4.32
N THR A 45 -11.18 0.19 3.38
CA THR A 45 -12.42 -0.50 2.98
C THR A 45 -12.08 -1.68 2.07
N GLY A 46 -11.96 -2.87 2.66
CA GLY A 46 -11.88 -4.15 1.94
C GLY A 46 -10.49 -4.70 1.66
N MET A 47 -9.42 -4.04 2.13
CA MET A 47 -8.15 -4.75 2.31
C MET A 47 -8.33 -5.76 3.44
N ASP A 48 -7.94 -6.99 3.17
CA ASP A 48 -8.24 -8.14 4.00
C ASP A 48 -7.59 -7.99 5.38
N MET A 49 -8.28 -7.34 6.32
CA MET A 49 -7.86 -7.17 7.70
C MET A 49 -7.45 -8.53 8.29
N SER A 50 -8.03 -9.62 7.80
CA SER A 50 -7.62 -10.98 8.15
C SER A 50 -6.15 -11.28 7.79
N LYS A 51 -5.65 -10.84 6.63
CA LYS A 51 -4.24 -11.02 6.21
C LYS A 51 -3.28 -10.22 7.08
N TYR A 52 -3.66 -8.98 7.41
CA TYR A 52 -2.90 -8.19 8.38
C TYR A 52 -2.81 -8.91 9.72
N MET A 53 -3.96 -9.37 10.24
CA MET A 53 -4.01 -10.10 11.50
C MET A 53 -3.17 -11.39 11.44
N THR A 54 -3.18 -12.13 10.33
CA THR A 54 -2.31 -13.31 10.15
C THR A 54 -0.84 -12.94 10.26
N MET A 55 -0.38 -11.92 9.53
CA MET A 55 1.02 -11.47 9.60
C MET A 55 1.41 -10.98 11.00
N PHE A 56 0.51 -10.25 11.68
CA PHE A 56 0.76 -9.81 13.06
C PHE A 56 0.75 -10.94 14.07
N MET A 57 -0.11 -11.96 13.93
CA MET A 57 -0.09 -13.15 14.79
C MET A 57 1.18 -13.98 14.59
N ARG A 58 1.73 -13.95 13.37
CA ARG A 58 2.92 -14.71 12.97
C ARG A 58 4.18 -13.84 12.90
N HIS A 59 4.17 -12.68 13.54
CA HIS A 59 5.26 -11.71 13.45
C HIS A 59 6.62 -12.29 13.87
N GLY A 60 6.64 -13.21 14.85
CA GLY A 60 7.85 -13.89 15.30
C GLY A 60 8.50 -14.85 14.28
N GLU A 61 7.80 -15.18 13.20
CA GLU A 61 8.34 -15.94 12.06
C GLU A 61 9.00 -15.02 11.01
N LEU A 62 8.86 -13.71 11.14
CA LEU A 62 9.48 -12.71 10.26
C LEU A 62 10.84 -12.28 10.83
N ARG A 63 11.81 -12.13 9.94
CA ARG A 63 13.10 -11.49 10.22
C ARG A 63 13.21 -10.26 9.37
N ARG A 64 13.57 -9.14 9.99
CA ARG A 64 13.71 -7.86 9.33
C ARG A 64 15.05 -7.23 9.63
N ASN A 65 15.73 -6.74 8.60
CA ASN A 65 16.93 -5.92 8.70
C ASN A 65 16.66 -4.55 8.05
N VAL A 66 17.18 -3.49 8.66
CA VAL A 66 17.08 -2.11 8.14
C VAL A 66 18.49 -1.54 8.06
N GLU A 67 18.89 -1.16 6.86
CA GLU A 67 20.15 -0.49 6.57
C GLU A 67 19.87 0.95 6.19
N ASP A 68 20.49 1.90 6.89
CA ASP A 68 20.49 3.30 6.44
C ASP A 68 21.39 3.42 5.20
N ILE A 69 20.83 3.98 4.13
CA ILE A 69 21.55 4.27 2.88
C ILE A 69 21.45 5.78 2.56
N PRO A 70 22.26 6.31 1.63
CA PRO A 70 22.11 7.70 1.20
C PRO A 70 20.68 7.99 0.74
N GLY A 71 20.06 9.02 1.33
CA GLY A 71 18.70 9.46 0.99
C GLY A 71 17.56 8.61 1.58
N GLY A 72 17.83 7.55 2.34
CA GLY A 72 16.75 6.72 2.91
C GLY A 72 17.21 5.42 3.53
N VAL A 73 16.52 4.32 3.19
CA VAL A 73 16.74 2.99 3.78
C VAL A 73 16.69 1.88 2.73
N ARG A 74 17.43 0.81 3.01
CA ARG A 74 17.21 -0.51 2.43
C ARG A 74 16.70 -1.43 3.52
N THR A 75 15.56 -2.07 3.29
CA THR A 75 14.95 -2.99 4.25
C THR A 75 14.81 -4.37 3.64
N THR A 76 15.19 -5.39 4.39
CA THR A 76 15.02 -6.79 4.01
C THR A 76 14.07 -7.42 5.00
N THR A 77 12.99 -8.05 4.52
CA THR A 77 12.05 -8.78 5.38
C THR A 77 11.83 -10.18 4.81
N GLU A 78 12.03 -11.20 5.64
CA GLU A 78 12.07 -12.60 5.22
C GLU A 78 11.36 -13.52 6.22
N SER A 79 10.87 -14.66 5.74
CA SER A 79 10.39 -15.79 6.53
C SER A 79 10.92 -17.11 5.95
N ASP A 80 11.06 -18.13 6.78
CA ASP A 80 11.28 -19.50 6.29
C ASP A 80 9.96 -20.23 5.98
N SER A 81 8.82 -19.69 6.39
CA SER A 81 7.50 -20.16 5.97
C SER A 81 7.19 -19.62 4.57
N PRO A 82 7.01 -20.48 3.56
CA PRO A 82 6.78 -20.05 2.18
C PRO A 82 5.42 -19.35 2.02
N ASP A 83 4.40 -19.76 2.78
CA ASP A 83 3.09 -19.12 2.82
C ASP A 83 3.15 -17.72 3.45
N LEU A 84 3.87 -17.54 4.55
CA LEU A 84 4.06 -16.21 5.16
C LEU A 84 4.90 -15.29 4.27
N ALA A 85 5.92 -15.82 3.61
CA ALA A 85 6.69 -15.06 2.62
C ALA A 85 5.79 -14.56 1.48
N ALA A 86 4.90 -15.40 0.96
CA ALA A 86 3.93 -15.01 -0.07
C ALA A 86 2.93 -13.95 0.43
N GLU A 87 2.44 -14.07 1.66
CA GLU A 87 1.58 -13.06 2.29
C GLU A 87 2.29 -11.70 2.43
N LEU A 88 3.54 -11.70 2.89
CA LEU A 88 4.38 -10.50 2.98
C LEU A 88 4.55 -9.81 1.61
N GLN A 89 4.88 -10.58 0.58
CA GLN A 89 5.03 -10.07 -0.79
C GLN A 89 3.74 -9.46 -1.33
N ALA A 90 2.61 -10.15 -1.12
CA ALA A 90 1.30 -9.66 -1.53
C ALA A 90 0.90 -8.38 -0.78
N HIS A 91 1.19 -8.32 0.53
CA HIS A 91 0.91 -7.15 1.36
C HIS A 91 1.67 -5.91 0.87
N VAL A 92 3.00 -6.00 0.71
CA VAL A 92 3.82 -4.85 0.27
C VAL A 92 3.45 -4.39 -1.14
N SER A 93 3.19 -5.34 -2.04
CA SER A 93 2.72 -5.03 -3.41
C SER A 93 1.39 -4.28 -3.39
N SER A 94 0.44 -4.74 -2.56
CA SER A 94 -0.84 -4.08 -2.37
C SER A 94 -0.65 -2.65 -1.85
N MET A 95 0.21 -2.44 -0.85
CA MET A 95 0.48 -1.10 -0.30
C MET A 95 1.00 -0.13 -1.35
N TYR A 96 1.92 -0.56 -2.21
CA TYR A 96 2.42 0.31 -3.27
C TYR A 96 1.37 0.60 -4.34
N ALA A 97 0.51 -0.37 -4.66
CA ALA A 97 -0.63 -0.12 -5.53
C ALA A 97 -1.61 0.92 -4.95
N HIS A 98 -1.84 0.91 -3.63
CA HIS A 98 -2.68 1.92 -2.97
C HIS A 98 -2.04 3.30 -2.99
N LEU A 99 -0.71 3.38 -2.78
CA LEU A 99 0.04 4.63 -2.90
C LEU A 99 -0.11 5.23 -4.30
N ASP A 100 0.00 4.41 -5.34
CA ASP A 100 -0.10 4.88 -6.73
C ASP A 100 -1.53 5.29 -7.12
N GLN A 101 -2.53 4.77 -6.41
CA GLN A 101 -3.94 5.12 -6.58
C GLN A 101 -4.38 6.29 -5.69
N GLY A 102 -3.52 6.79 -4.80
CA GLY A 102 -3.86 7.83 -3.82
C GLY A 102 -4.82 7.37 -2.73
N ALA A 103 -4.95 6.06 -2.51
CA ALA A 103 -5.79 5.48 -1.47
C ALA A 103 -5.01 5.45 -0.15
N GLU A 104 -5.13 6.51 0.65
CA GLU A 104 -4.40 6.67 1.92
C GLU A 104 -4.76 5.57 2.92
N VAL A 105 -3.74 4.93 3.48
CA VAL A 105 -3.86 3.99 4.61
C VAL A 105 -3.17 4.61 5.81
N ALA A 106 -3.96 5.19 6.72
CA ALA A 106 -3.44 5.98 7.85
C ALA A 106 -3.51 5.27 9.22
N CYS A 107 -4.21 4.14 9.34
CA CYS A 107 -4.65 3.68 10.66
C CYS A 107 -3.57 3.05 11.56
N MET A 108 -2.39 2.70 11.04
CA MET A 108 -1.41 1.89 11.78
C MET A 108 -0.04 2.55 11.97
N SER A 109 0.25 3.67 11.32
CA SER A 109 1.58 4.30 11.36
C SER A 109 1.48 5.81 11.24
N SER A 110 2.26 6.52 12.06
CA SER A 110 2.26 7.98 12.08
C SER A 110 3.01 8.58 10.88
N SER A 111 3.94 7.82 10.30
CA SER A 111 4.71 8.21 9.12
C SER A 111 3.96 8.02 7.80
N LEU A 112 3.07 7.03 7.72
CA LEU A 112 2.32 6.70 6.49
C LEU A 112 1.58 7.89 5.87
N PRO A 113 0.81 8.71 6.61
CA PRO A 113 0.11 9.86 6.02
C PRO A 113 1.05 10.82 5.25
N THR A 114 2.26 11.04 5.75
CA THR A 114 3.26 11.86 5.07
C THR A 114 3.78 11.17 3.81
N LEU A 115 4.11 9.88 3.88
CA LEU A 115 4.57 9.09 2.75
C LEU A 115 3.51 8.95 1.65
N PHE A 116 2.23 8.85 2.03
CA PHE A 116 1.11 8.82 1.08
C PHE A 116 0.93 10.16 0.37
N ARG A 117 0.89 11.27 1.12
CA ARG A 117 0.75 12.62 0.52
C ARG A 117 1.92 13.01 -0.37
N ARG A 118 3.10 12.45 -0.11
CA ARG A 118 4.35 12.74 -0.83
C ARG A 118 4.81 11.56 -1.70
N ALA A 119 3.91 10.67 -2.12
CA ALA A 119 4.22 9.47 -2.90
C ALA A 119 5.06 9.71 -4.18
N ALA A 120 4.96 10.90 -4.77
CA ALA A 120 5.70 11.30 -5.97
C ALA A 120 7.10 11.86 -5.68
N ASP A 121 7.42 12.18 -4.42
CA ASP A 121 8.64 12.89 -4.03
C ASP A 121 9.79 11.94 -3.61
N TYR A 122 9.55 10.63 -3.57
CA TYR A 122 10.56 9.62 -3.25
C TYR A 122 10.48 8.42 -4.20
N GLN A 123 11.61 7.74 -4.33
CA GLN A 123 11.76 6.54 -5.13
C GLN A 123 11.58 5.30 -4.28
N ARG A 124 10.94 4.28 -4.86
CA ARG A 124 10.63 2.99 -4.24
C ARG A 124 11.04 1.89 -5.20
N GLN A 125 11.83 0.94 -4.73
CA GLN A 125 12.20 -0.25 -5.49
C GLN A 125 11.92 -1.50 -4.65
N ILE A 126 11.10 -2.42 -5.17
CA ILE A 126 10.91 -3.75 -4.60
C ILE A 126 11.76 -4.75 -5.38
N THR A 127 12.46 -5.61 -4.66
CA THR A 127 13.10 -6.82 -5.18
C THR A 127 12.56 -8.03 -4.42
N PHE A 128 11.83 -8.92 -5.10
CA PHE A 128 11.34 -10.16 -4.50
C PHE A 128 12.47 -11.17 -4.33
N THR A 129 12.43 -11.91 -3.23
CA THR A 129 13.34 -13.04 -2.96
C THR A 129 12.52 -14.31 -2.73
N ALA A 130 13.17 -15.47 -2.68
CA ALA A 130 12.48 -16.72 -2.36
C ALA A 130 11.89 -16.75 -0.94
N LYS A 131 12.41 -15.92 -0.02
CA LYS A 131 12.03 -15.88 1.39
C LYS A 131 11.22 -14.64 1.78
N GLY A 132 11.00 -13.70 0.87
CA GLY A 132 10.36 -12.44 1.17
C GLY A 132 10.75 -11.36 0.16
N LEU A 133 11.27 -10.24 0.63
CA LEU A 133 11.57 -9.09 -0.24
C LEU A 133 12.61 -8.15 0.34
N VAL A 134 13.22 -7.38 -0.56
CA VAL A 134 14.04 -6.21 -0.26
C VAL A 134 13.33 -4.97 -0.80
N VAL A 135 13.21 -3.94 0.01
CA VAL A 135 12.68 -2.63 -0.37
C VAL A 135 13.75 -1.57 -0.20
N GLU A 136 13.97 -0.77 -1.23
CA GLU A 136 14.74 0.46 -1.13
C GLU A 136 13.79 1.66 -1.28
N GLU A 137 13.87 2.59 -0.35
CA GLU A 137 13.10 3.84 -0.35
C GLU A 137 14.06 5.00 -0.16
N THR A 138 14.09 5.95 -1.11
CA THR A 138 15.03 7.07 -1.08
C THR A 138 14.39 8.38 -1.54
N ALA A 139 14.77 9.47 -0.88
CA ALA A 139 14.34 10.83 -1.20
C ALA A 139 15.55 11.78 -1.24
N ALA A 140 15.39 12.90 -1.95
CA ALA A 140 16.36 14.00 -1.90
C ALA A 140 16.05 15.00 -0.78
N ASP A 141 14.77 15.10 -0.39
CA ASP A 141 14.31 15.96 0.69
C ASP A 141 14.61 15.29 2.05
N PRO A 142 15.37 15.95 2.95
CA PRO A 142 15.74 15.39 4.25
C PRO A 142 14.53 15.09 5.15
N ASP A 143 13.47 15.89 5.10
CA ASP A 143 12.27 15.67 5.91
C ASP A 143 11.54 14.39 5.45
N LEU A 144 11.56 14.13 4.15
CA LEU A 144 10.99 12.91 3.58
C LEU A 144 11.87 11.68 3.85
N THR A 145 13.20 11.83 3.80
CA THR A 145 14.15 10.80 4.24
C THR A 145 13.92 10.42 5.70
N ASP A 146 13.66 11.38 6.59
CA ASP A 146 13.38 11.12 7.99
C ASP A 146 12.02 10.43 8.18
N ALA A 147 11.00 10.79 7.40
CA ALA A 147 9.73 10.07 7.38
C ALA A 147 9.88 8.61 6.93
N ILE A 148 10.68 8.35 5.89
CA ILE A 148 11.01 7.00 5.42
C ILE A 148 11.69 6.18 6.53
N ARG A 149 12.68 6.76 7.22
CA ARG A 149 13.38 6.10 8.33
C ARG A 149 12.46 5.85 9.52
N ALA A 150 11.59 6.81 9.85
CA ALA A 150 10.59 6.64 10.90
C ALA A 150 9.64 5.48 10.57
N HIS A 151 9.16 5.42 9.33
CA HIS A 151 8.33 4.32 8.84
C HIS A 151 9.04 2.97 8.97
N ALA A 152 10.30 2.89 8.53
CA ALA A 152 11.08 1.67 8.63
C ALA A 152 11.20 1.15 10.07
N ARG A 153 11.32 2.06 11.06
CA ARG A 153 11.35 1.73 12.49
C ARG A 153 10.00 1.26 13.02
N GLU A 154 8.90 1.92 12.63
CA GLU A 154 7.54 1.50 12.99
C GLU A 154 7.26 0.07 12.48
N VAL A 155 7.61 -0.22 11.22
CA VAL A 155 7.47 -1.58 10.65
C VAL A 155 8.37 -2.59 11.36
N THR A 156 9.57 -2.21 11.79
CA THR A 156 10.40 -3.07 12.65
C THR A 156 9.71 -3.37 13.99
N GLY A 157 9.04 -2.39 14.59
CA GLY A 157 8.19 -2.60 15.77
C GLY A 157 7.11 -3.65 15.52
N PHE A 158 6.44 -3.63 14.37
CA PHE A 158 5.44 -4.65 14.01
C PHE A 158 6.02 -6.06 13.91
N VAL A 159 7.24 -6.20 13.39
CA VAL A 159 7.92 -7.50 13.30
C VAL A 159 8.38 -7.98 14.68
N VAL A 160 8.90 -7.10 15.52
CA VAL A 160 9.45 -7.46 16.84
C VAL A 160 8.35 -7.69 17.88
N GLU A 161 7.36 -6.80 17.92
CA GLU A 161 6.38 -6.74 19.00
C GLU A 161 4.99 -7.22 18.57
N GLY A 162 4.70 -7.26 17.26
CA GLY A 162 3.42 -7.76 16.74
C GLY A 162 2.23 -6.86 17.10
N MET A 163 1.20 -7.47 17.67
CA MET A 163 -0.07 -6.81 18.01
C MET A 163 0.07 -5.58 18.92
N PRO A 164 0.90 -5.58 19.99
CA PRO A 164 1.19 -4.38 20.79
C PRO A 164 1.61 -3.15 19.97
N ALA A 165 2.58 -3.29 19.06
CA ALA A 165 3.06 -2.17 18.25
C ALA A 165 1.97 -1.65 17.30
N MET A 166 1.15 -2.55 16.73
CA MET A 166 -0.01 -2.15 15.92
C MET A 166 -1.00 -1.30 16.73
N MET A 167 -1.35 -1.74 17.95
CA MET A 167 -2.30 -1.03 18.81
C MET A 167 -1.77 0.36 19.22
N GLN A 168 -0.47 0.49 19.46
CA GLN A 168 0.16 1.77 19.74
C GLN A 168 0.04 2.74 18.55
N GLY A 169 0.25 2.25 17.32
CA GLY A 169 0.06 3.02 16.10
C GLY A 169 -1.39 3.50 15.92
N MET A 170 -2.36 2.65 16.26
CA MET A 170 -3.79 2.98 16.18
C MET A 170 -4.25 3.98 17.26
N MET A 171 -3.66 3.94 18.47
CA MET A 171 -4.03 4.83 19.57
C MET A 171 -3.39 6.22 19.46
N GLY A 172 -2.30 6.34 18.69
CA GLY A 172 -1.58 7.60 18.46
C GLY A 172 -1.05 8.27 19.74
N PRO A 173 -0.24 9.32 19.62
CA PRO A 173 0.20 10.11 20.77
C PRO A 173 -0.94 10.88 21.49
N GLY A 174 -2.17 10.86 20.94
CA GLY A 174 -3.29 11.69 21.38
C GLY A 174 -4.24 11.06 22.40
N MET A 175 -4.14 9.75 22.69
CA MET A 175 -5.03 9.10 23.68
C MET A 175 -4.42 8.90 25.07
N MET A 176 -3.12 9.17 25.26
CA MET A 176 -2.49 9.25 26.58
C MET A 176 -2.14 10.70 26.93
N GLY A 177 -3.14 11.57 26.97
CA GLY A 177 -3.00 12.88 27.61
C GLY A 177 -2.87 12.73 29.14
N PRO A 178 -2.00 13.50 29.82
CA PRO A 178 -1.90 13.49 31.27
C PRO A 178 -3.14 14.19 31.86
N GLY A 179 -4.23 13.45 32.09
CA GLY A 179 -5.51 14.03 32.51
C GLY A 179 -6.47 13.13 33.27
N GLY A 180 -6.09 11.89 33.59
CA GLY A 180 -6.93 10.98 34.37
C GLY A 180 -6.89 11.20 35.88
N MET A 181 -6.83 12.44 36.37
CA MET A 181 -7.12 12.72 37.77
C MET A 181 -8.64 12.66 37.98
N MET A 182 -9.16 11.48 38.34
CA MET A 182 -10.40 11.41 39.11
C MET A 182 -10.13 12.03 40.49
N GLY A 183 -10.25 13.35 40.59
CA GLY A 183 -10.38 14.05 41.87
C GLY A 183 -11.74 13.72 42.49
N PRO A 184 -11.82 13.49 43.81
CA PRO A 184 -13.04 13.04 44.46
C PRO A 184 -14.11 14.14 44.39
N GLY A 185 -15.33 13.72 44.06
CA GLY A 185 -16.49 14.59 43.89
C GLY A 185 -16.70 15.51 45.11
N GLY A 186 -16.56 16.81 44.85
CA GLY A 186 -17.18 17.83 45.67
C GLY A 186 -18.69 17.81 45.44
N MET A 187 -19.43 17.16 46.33
CA MET A 187 -20.88 17.35 46.46
C MET A 187 -21.13 18.17 47.72
N MET A 188 -21.50 19.42 47.49
CA MET A 188 -22.05 20.35 48.45
C MET A 188 -23.24 19.70 49.15
N GLY A 189 -23.22 19.65 50.48
CA GLY A 189 -24.42 19.36 51.26
C GLY A 189 -25.41 20.54 51.16
N PRO A 190 -26.73 20.30 51.14
CA PRO A 190 -27.68 21.34 51.43
C PRO A 190 -27.92 21.42 52.94
N GLY A 191 -27.86 22.65 53.47
CA GLY A 191 -28.39 22.98 54.78
C GLY A 191 -29.91 22.82 54.83
N GLY A 192 -30.40 22.44 56.00
CA GLY A 192 -31.81 22.23 56.35
C GLY A 192 -31.90 21.41 57.62
#